data_AF-A0A7S9GX35-F1
#
_entry.id   AF-A0A7S9GX35-F1
#
_cell.length_a   1.000
_cell.length_b   1.000
_cell.length_c   1.000
_cell.angle_alpha   90.00
_cell.angle_beta   90.00
_cell.angle_gamma   90.00
#
_symmetry.space_group_name_H-M   'P 1'
#
loop_
_entity.id
_entity.type
_entity.pdbx_description
1 polymer ?
#
loop_
_entity_poly.entity_id
_entity_poly.type
_entity_poly.pdbx_seq_one_letter_code
_entity_poly.pdbx_strand_id
1 'polypeptide(L)' 'MQNLSPRHVMTEESLRLGVESGWYSTKVSGTFVSGPHSSEADCLRRIAEINPPTAKKKT' A
#
# COMPACT_ATOMS: atom_id res chain seq x y z
N MET A 1 -4.17 -14.73 0.94
CA MET A 1 -3.31 -13.62 1.41
C MET A 1 -2.97 -12.75 0.21
N GLN A 2 -3.32 -11.47 0.25
CA GLN A 2 -2.92 -10.52 -0.80
C GLN A 2 -1.55 -9.95 -0.44
N ASN A 3 -0.53 -10.19 -1.26
CA ASN A 3 0.79 -9.60 -1.06
C ASN A 3 0.75 -8.13 -1.49
N LEU A 4 0.47 -7.27 -0.51
CA LEU A 4 0.49 -5.82 -0.67
C LEU A 4 1.78 -5.27 -0.07
N SER A 5 2.39 -4.30 -0.76
CA SER A 5 3.57 -3.57 -0.30
C SER A 5 3.31 -2.06 -0.34
N PRO A 6 3.85 -1.30 0.62
CA PRO A 6 3.84 0.15 0.55
C PRO A 6 4.76 0.61 -0.59
N ARG A 7 4.31 1.62 -1.34
CA ARG A 7 5.09 2.29 -2.39
C ARG A 7 4.89 3.80 -2.26
N HIS A 8 5.97 4.55 -2.19
CA HIS A 8 5.91 6.00 -2.21
C HIS A 8 5.94 6.51 -3.65
N VAL A 9 4.85 7.16 -4.07
CA VAL A 9 4.77 7.86 -5.35
C VAL A 9 5.25 9.29 -5.14
N MET A 10 6.38 9.63 -5.75
CA MET A 10 6.95 10.98 -5.71
C MET A 10 6.20 11.91 -6.65
N THR A 11 6.30 13.23 -6.44
CA THR A 11 5.60 14.26 -7.26
C THR A 11 5.82 14.11 -8.76
N GLU A 12 7.05 13.84 -9.21
CA GLU A 12 7.33 13.64 -10.64
C GLU A 12 6.61 12.41 -11.21
N GLU A 13 6.61 11.32 -10.44
CA GLU A 13 5.91 10.09 -10.81
C GLU A 13 4.39 10.29 -10.77
N SER A 14 3.89 11.03 -9.80
CA SER A 14 2.47 11.32 -9.61
C SER A 14 1.90 12.08 -10.82
N LEU A 15 2.64 13.05 -11.34
CA LEU A 15 2.29 13.77 -12.57
C LEU A 15 2.23 12.83 -13.79
N ARG A 16 3.20 11.93 -13.93
CA ARG A 16 3.24 10.97 -15.05
C ARG A 16 2.12 9.94 -14.97
N LEU A 17 1.74 9.54 -13.75
CA LEU A 17 0.70 8.54 -13.49
C LEU A 17 -0.71 9.14 -13.37
N GLY A 18 -0.85 10.46 -13.27
CA GLY A 18 -2.13 11.13 -13.04
C GLY A 18 -2.72 10.85 -11.66
N VAL A 19 -1.88 10.57 -10.66
CA VAL A 19 -2.28 10.32 -9.28
C VAL A 19 -1.66 11.37 -8.35
N GLU A 20 -2.19 11.47 -7.14
CA GLU A 20 -1.60 12.31 -6.10
C GLU A 20 -0.28 11.71 -5.59
N SER A 21 0.62 12.55 -5.07
CA SER A 21 1.85 12.06 -4.44
C SER A 21 1.56 11.56 -3.03
N GLY A 22 2.31 10.55 -2.59
CA GLY A 22 2.16 9.96 -1.26
C GLY A 22 2.33 8.45 -1.25
N TRP A 23 1.99 7.84 -0.12
CA TRP A 23 2.16 6.40 0.08
C TRP A 23 0.94 5.63 -0.40
N TYR A 24 1.16 4.62 -1.23
CA TYR A 24 0.12 3.74 -1.75
C TYR A 24 0.38 2.29 -1.38
N SER A 25 -0.67 1.54 -1.07
CA SER A 25 -0.59 0.09 -1.03
C SER A 25 -0.72 -0.44 -2.45
N THR A 26 0.24 -1.26 -2.87
CA THR A 26 0.30 -1.82 -4.21
C THR A 26 0.38 -3.33 -4.17
N LYS A 27 -0.24 -3.98 -5.16
CA LYS A 27 0.01 -5.40 -5.43
C LYS A 27 1.34 -5.55 -6.17
N VAL A 28 1.90 -6.75 -6.14
CA VAL A 28 3.07 -7.14 -6.96
C VAL A 28 2.88 -6.87 -8.46
N SER A 29 1.64 -6.81 -8.95
CA SER A 29 1.31 -6.44 -10.33
C SER A 29 1.45 -4.94 -10.63
N GLY A 30 1.79 -4.11 -9.64
CA GLY A 30 1.84 -2.65 -9.77
C GLY A 30 0.45 -1.97 -9.65
N THR A 31 -0.60 -2.72 -9.33
CA THR A 31 -1.95 -2.17 -9.16
C THR A 31 -2.06 -1.45 -7.80
N PHE A 32 -2.45 -0.17 -7.82
CA PHE A 32 -2.79 0.58 -6.62
C PHE A 32 -4.08 0.03 -5.98
N VAL A 33 -4.07 -0.12 -4.65
CA VAL A 33 -5.19 -0.68 -3.88
C VAL A 33 -5.76 0.36 -2.91
N SER A 34 -4.90 1.14 -2.24
CA SER A 34 -5.32 2.25 -1.37
C SER A 34 -4.26 3.34 -1.30
N GLY A 35 -4.67 4.57 -1.02
CA GLY A 35 -3.82 5.75 -0.92
C GLY A 35 -4.41 6.94 -1.70
N PRO A 36 -3.74 8.10 -1.70
CA PRO A 36 -2.46 8.36 -1.03
C PRO A 36 -2.60 8.43 0.49
N HIS A 37 -1.58 7.93 1.19
CA HIS A 37 -1.43 8.03 2.64
C HIS A 37 -0.29 9.01 2.97
N SER A 38 -0.41 9.69 4.11
CA SER A 38 0.58 10.67 4.60
C SER A 38 1.92 10.05 4.97
N SER A 39 1.94 8.80 5.42
CA SER A 39 3.17 8.11 5.85
C SER A 39 3.18 6.62 5.48
N GLU A 40 4.38 6.05 5.43
CA GLU A 40 4.57 4.61 5.24
C GLU A 40 3.85 3.79 6.32
N ALA A 41 3.87 4.27 7.56
CA ALA A 41 3.22 3.61 8.69
C ALA A 41 1.69 3.55 8.53
N ASP A 42 1.06 4.63 8.05
CA ASP A 42 -0.38 4.64 7.76
C ASP A 42 -0.72 3.65 6.64
N CYS A 43 0.12 3.62 5.59
CA CYS A 43 -0.02 2.67 4.49
C CYS A 43 0.14 1.21 4.98
N LEU A 44 1.11 0.92 5.85
CA LEU A 44 1.33 -0.40 6.44
C LEU A 44 0.15 -0.83 7.34
N ARG A 45 -0.40 0.09 8.14
CA ARG A 45 -1.62 -0.18 8.92
C ARG A 45 -2.78 -0.55 7.99
N ARG A 46 -2.97 0.19 6.90
CA ARG A 46 -4.00 -0.11 5.90
C ARG A 46 -3.79 -1.47 5.22
N ILE A 47 -2.53 -1.83 4.93
CA ILE A 47 -2.18 -3.16 4.39
C ILE A 47 -2.56 -4.26 5.39
N ALA A 48 -2.26 -4.08 6.69
CA ALA A 48 -2.60 -5.05 7.72
C ALA A 48 -4.12 -5.18 7.94
N GLU A 49 -4.90 -4.12 7.72
CA GLU A 49 -6.36 -4.20 7.72
C GLU A 49 -6.91 -4.98 6.51
N ILE A 50 -6.38 -4.71 5.30
CA ILE A 50 -6.85 -5.34 4.06
C ILE A 50 -6.45 -6.82 4.00
N ASN A 51 -5.23 -7.13 4.44
CA ASN A 51 -4.70 -8.48 4.49
C ASN A 51 -4.23 -8.76 5.92
N PRO A 52 -5.18 -9.08 6.83
CA PRO A 52 -4.80 -9.41 8.20
C PRO A 52 -3.80 -10.56 8.18
N PRO A 53 -2.70 -10.45 8.94
CA PRO A 53 -1.79 -11.57 9.09
C PRO A 53 -2.64 -12.72 9.63
N THR A 54 -2.72 -13.81 8.86
CA THR A 54 -3.45 -15.00 9.32
C THR A 54 -2.85 -15.37 10.66
N ALA A 55 -3.60 -15.13 11.74
CA ALA A 55 -3.17 -15.46 13.08
C ALA A 55 -2.75 -16.91 13.03
N LYS A 56 -1.45 -17.18 13.22
CA LYS A 56 -0.97 -18.55 13.33
C LYS A 56 -1.78 -19.15 14.47
N LYS A 57 -2.75 -20.02 14.16
CA LYS A 57 -3.34 -20.91 15.15
C LYS A 57 -2.14 -21.66 15.74
N LYS A 58 -1.77 -21.30 16.97
CA LYS A 58 -0.86 -22.11 17.77
C LYS A 58 -1.64 -23.39 18.07
N THR A 59 -1.38 -24.43 17.27
CA THR A 59 -1.75 -25.81 17.59
C THR A 59 -0.62 -26.41 18.41
#